data_AF-A0A2G6ERY3-F1
#
_entry.id   AF-A0A2G6ERY3-F1
#
_cell.length_a   1.000
_cell.length_b   1.000
_cell.length_c   1.000
_cell.angle_alpha   90.00
_cell.angle_beta   90.00
_cell.angle_gamma   90.00
#
_symmetry.space_group_name_H-M   'P 1'
#
loop_
_entity.id
_entity.type
_entity.pdbx_description
1 polymer ?
#
loop_
_entity_poly.entity_id
_entity_poly.type
_entity_poly.pdbx_seq_one_letter_code
_entity_poly.pdbx_strand_id
1 'polypeptide(L)' 'MANEIHVQTKAAGSPPLSIEGEDSRNWILVDLGDIVVHLMRPQTREMYEIEKLWRIASPKRAEGTG' A
#
# COMPACT_ATOMS: atom_id res chain seq x y z
N MET A 1 4.23 7.31 -12.24
CA MET A 1 3.61 6.77 -11.02
C MET A 1 4.56 6.67 -9.84
N ALA A 2 5.46 5.69 -9.70
CA ALA A 2 6.33 5.62 -8.51
C ALA A 2 7.22 6.87 -8.32
N ASN A 3 7.81 7.37 -9.41
CA ASN A 3 8.57 8.63 -9.39
C ASN A 3 7.70 9.85 -8.98
N GLU A 4 6.41 9.87 -9.32
CA GLU A 4 5.52 10.97 -8.90
C GLU A 4 5.22 10.90 -7.40
N ILE A 5 5.10 9.70 -6.84
CA ILE A 5 4.95 9.55 -5.38
C ILE A 5 6.20 10.09 -4.69
N HIS A 6 7.39 9.70 -5.14
CA HIS A 6 8.65 10.19 -4.56
C HIS A 6 8.74 11.73 -4.59
N VAL A 7 8.38 12.35 -5.71
CA VAL A 7 8.40 13.82 -5.85
C VAL A 7 7.39 14.48 -4.92
N GLN A 8 6.16 13.97 -4.86
CA GLN A 8 5.10 14.57 -4.05
C GLN A 8 5.31 14.40 -2.55
N THR A 9 5.74 13.22 -2.10
CA THR A 9 5.98 12.98 -0.67
C THR A 9 7.19 13.76 -0.16
N LYS A 10 8.24 13.88 -0.98
CA LYS A 10 9.37 14.78 -0.71
C LYS A 10 8.94 16.25 -0.66
N ALA A 11 8.09 16.71 -1.58
CA ALA A 11 7.55 18.07 -1.56
C ALA A 11 6.65 18.35 -0.34
N ALA A 12 5.99 17.31 0.19
CA ALA A 12 5.19 17.38 1.42
C ALA A 12 6.02 17.30 2.71
N GLY A 13 7.35 17.17 2.63
CA GLY A 13 8.23 17.08 3.79
C GLY A 13 8.34 15.69 4.42
N SER A 14 7.81 14.65 3.76
CA SER A 14 7.84 13.26 4.23
C SER A 14 8.40 12.35 3.14
N PRO A 15 9.73 12.38 2.88
CA PRO A 15 10.33 11.53 1.86
C PRO A 15 10.11 10.04 2.21
N PRO A 16 9.97 9.17 1.20
CA PRO A 16 9.82 7.75 1.45
C PRO A 16 11.10 7.16 2.04
N LEU A 17 10.94 6.24 2.99
CA LEU A 17 12.03 5.51 3.63
C LEU A 17 12.67 4.53 2.65
N SER A 18 11.83 3.83 1.87
CA SER A 18 12.27 2.93 0.81
C SER A 18 11.26 2.87 -0.32
N ILE A 19 11.75 2.50 -1.51
CA ILE A 19 10.93 2.15 -2.66
C ILE A 19 11.47 0.84 -3.22
N GLU A 20 10.59 -0.16 -3.37
CA GLU A 20 10.95 -1.50 -3.83
C GLU A 20 10.13 -1.91 -5.06
N GLY A 21 10.70 -2.76 -5.91
CA GLY A 21 9.99 -3.36 -7.04
C GLY A 21 9.85 -2.49 -8.30
N GLU A 22 10.54 -1.34 -8.35
CA GLU A 22 10.51 -0.42 -9.51
C GLU A 22 10.84 -1.12 -10.84
N ASP A 23 11.78 -2.07 -10.82
CA ASP A 23 12.22 -2.81 -12.01
C ASP A 23 11.12 -3.71 -12.59
N SER A 24 10.26 -4.28 -11.74
CA SER A 24 9.21 -5.21 -12.15
C SER A 24 8.03 -4.51 -12.84
N ARG A 25 7.82 -3.21 -12.53
CA ARG A 25 6.70 -2.35 -12.98
C ARG A 25 5.28 -2.91 -12.80
N ASN A 26 5.13 -4.04 -12.12
CA ASN A 26 3.86 -4.71 -11.88
C ASN A 26 3.38 -4.50 -10.45
N TRP A 27 4.33 -4.42 -9.52
CA TRP A 27 4.09 -4.12 -8.11
C TRP A 27 5.25 -3.27 -7.59
N ILE A 28 4.92 -2.08 -7.08
CA ILE A 28 5.85 -1.20 -6.40
C ILE A 28 5.34 -0.97 -4.98
N LEU A 29 6.25 -1.06 -4.02
CA LEU A 29 5.98 -0.76 -2.61
C LEU A 29 6.69 0.53 -2.25
N VAL A 30 5.96 1.46 -1.62
CA VAL A 30 6.53 2.71 -1.08
C VAL A 30 6.32 2.72 0.42
N ASP A 31 7.41 2.74 1.16
CA ASP A 31 7.41 2.82 2.62
C ASP A 31 7.52 4.28 3.06
N LEU A 32 6.55 4.76 3.86
CA LEU A 32 6.52 6.10 4.46
C LEU A 32 6.64 6.03 6.00
N GLY A 33 7.03 4.89 6.56
CA GLY A 33 7.13 4.65 8.00
C GLY A 33 5.80 4.21 8.60
N ASP A 34 4.89 5.15 8.84
CA ASP A 34 3.56 4.85 9.41
C ASP A 34 2.57 4.32 8.36
N ILE A 35 2.85 4.57 7.09
CA ILE A 35 1.99 4.22 5.95
C ILE A 35 2.82 3.46 4.92
N VAL A 36 2.27 2.35 4.42
CA VAL A 36 2.85 1.59 3.30
C VAL A 36 1.89 1.64 2.11
N VAL A 37 2.35 2.18 0.99
CA VAL A 37 1.55 2.30 -0.25
C VAL A 37 1.90 1.17 -1.21
N HIS A 38 0.89 0.42 -1.64
CA HIS A 38 1.01 -0.64 -2.63
C HIS A 38 0.50 -0.16 -3.98
N LEU A 39 1.40 0.02 -4.94
CA LEU A 39 1.05 0.35 -6.33
C LEU A 39 1.11 -0.92 -7.17
N MET A 40 -0.05 -1.41 -7.59
CA MET A 40 -0.18 -2.64 -8.36
C MET A 40 -0.91 -2.39 -9.68
N ARG A 41 -0.51 -3.09 -10.73
CA ARG A 41 -1.34 -3.20 -11.93
C ARG A 41 -2.63 -3.97 -11.60
N PRO A 42 -3.74 -3.72 -12.32
CA PRO A 42 -5.02 -4.39 -12.07
C PRO A 42 -4.89 -5.92 -12.02
N GLN A 43 -4.18 -6.51 -12.98
CA GLN A 43 -4.01 -7.97 -13.08
C GLN A 43 -3.23 -8.54 -11.88
N THR A 44 -2.19 -7.82 -11.43
CA THR A 44 -1.39 -8.20 -10.26
C THR A 44 -2.23 -8.10 -8.98
N ARG A 45 -3.03 -7.04 -8.86
CA ARG A 45 -3.95 -6.84 -7.73
C ARG A 45 -4.99 -7.95 -7.64
N GLU A 46 -5.59 -8.33 -8.78
CA GLU A 46 -6.56 -9.43 -8.87
C GLU A 46 -5.94 -10.80 -8.58
N MET A 47 -4.67 -11.02 -8.94
CA MET A 47 -3.98 -12.29 -8.65
C MET A 47 -3.67 -12.44 -7.16
N TYR A 48 -3.16 -11.39 -6.51
CA TYR A 48 -2.68 -11.47 -5.13
C TYR A 48 -3.75 -11.16 -4.08
N GLU A 49 -4.77 -10.35 -4.40
CA GLU A 49 -5.91 -10.01 -3.54
C GLU A 49 -5.54 -9.69 -2.08
N ILE A 50 -4.44 -8.95 -1.87
CA ILE A 50 -3.87 -8.70 -0.54
C ILE A 50 -4.81 -7.91 0.38
N GLU A 51 -5.86 -7.28 -0.16
CA GLU A 51 -6.93 -6.63 0.60
C GLU A 51 -7.62 -7.60 1.58
N LYS A 52 -7.66 -8.89 1.25
CA LYS A 52 -8.23 -9.92 2.11
C LYS A 52 -7.51 -10.04 3.45
N LEU A 53 -6.20 -9.76 3.50
CA LEU A 53 -5.40 -9.85 4.73
C LEU A 53 -5.90 -8.88 5.79
N TRP A 54 -6.27 -7.66 5.39
CA TRP A 54 -6.74 -6.61 6.29
C TRP A 54 -8.17 -6.84 6.82
N ARG A 55 -8.96 -7.66 6.11
CA ARG A 55 -10.29 -8.07 6.57
C ARG A 55 -10.24 -9.04 7.75
N ILE A 56 -9.16 -9.82 7.86
CA ILE A 56 -8.93 -10.73 8.99
C ILE A 56 -8.46 -9.93 10.22
N ALA A 57 -7.68 -8.88 9.99
CA ALA A 57 -7.13 -8.02 11.05
C ALA A 57 -8.14 -7.03 11.66
N SER A 58 -9.33 -6.86 11.05
CA SER A 58 -10.41 -6.05 11.62
C SER A 58 -11.40 -6.96 12.34
N PRO A 59 -11.27 -7.18 13.66
CA PRO A 59 -12.32 -7.89 14.40
C PRO A 59 -13.62 -7.12 14.19
N LYS A 60 -14.64 -7.80 13.66
CA LYS A 60 -16.00 -7.26 13.58
C LYS A 60 -16.35 -6.81 14.99
N ARG A 61 -16.51 -5.49 15.20
CA ARG A 61 -16.89 -4.92 16.49
C ARG A 61 -18.12 -5.70 16.93
N ALA A 62 -17.98 -6.52 17.98
CA ALA A 62 -19.03 -7.44 18.39
C ALA A 62 -20.32 -6.64 18.54
N GLU A 63 -21.26 -6.90 17.64
CA GLU A 63 -22.58 -6.29 17.69
C GLU A 63 -23.19 -6.79 18.99
N GLY A 64 -23.32 -5.88 19.96
CA GLY A 64 -23.84 -6.18 21.28
C GLY A 64 -25.25 -6.72 21.13
N THR A 65 -25.43 -7.99 21.50
CA THR A 65 -26.72 -8.57 21.82
C THR A 65 -27.30 -7.78 22.99
N GLY A 66 -28.37 -7.04 22.73
CA GLY A 66 -29.27 -6.44 23.72
C GLY A 66 -30.70 -6.68 23.27
#